data_AF-A0A4U6VJL5-F1
#
_entry.id   AF-A0A4U6VJL5-F1
#
_cell.length_a   1.000
_cell.length_b   1.000
_cell.length_c   1.000
_cell.angle_alpha   90.00
_cell.angle_beta   90.00
_cell.angle_gamma   90.00
#
_symmetry.space_group_name_H-M   'P 1'
#
loop_
_entity.id
_entity.type
_entity.pdbx_description
1 polymer ?
#
loop_
_entity_poly.entity_id
_entity_poly.type
_entity_poly.pdbx_seq_one_letter_code
_entity_poly.pdbx_strand_id
1 'polypeptide(L)'
;MQCTYDGKGNSVPTILLLMQERLYAQGGLKAEGIFRINPENDQEEQVRDQLNKGVVPEDIEVHCLASLIKAWFRELPEGVLDGLSPEQVLQCNSEGEFLQLVTLLRPTQAALLNWAVELMSDVVEEEELNKMNARNIAMVFAPNMTQMSDPLTALMHAVQVMNFLKTLILRTLRERDDAATGGEYTPYSSPASSIQQDAAECCYSSERDMDRSCELSDMHSQISKSGRHADYLVRYNTCFDSEQEIDDHLSEVEEGFLHRLERDIEADRPKESAREQCEMNLEVMAMEDVELKDEDKAVVKGLQKEEGLESMA
;
A
#
# COMPACT_ATOMS: atom_id res chain seq x y z
N MET A 1 -9.87 19.17 1.51
CA MET A 1 -8.57 19.08 0.81
C MET A 1 -8.79 19.38 -0.66
N GLN A 2 -7.98 20.23 -1.27
CA GLN A 2 -8.11 20.55 -2.69
C GLN A 2 -7.41 19.46 -3.52
N CYS A 3 -8.08 18.98 -4.57
CA CYS A 3 -7.55 17.97 -5.47
C CYS A 3 -7.39 18.53 -6.88
N THR A 4 -6.39 18.05 -7.59
CA THR A 4 -6.08 18.34 -9.00
C THR A 4 -5.77 17.03 -9.72
N TYR A 5 -5.61 17.09 -11.04
CA TYR A 5 -5.31 15.92 -11.84
C TYR A 5 -3.81 15.78 -12.07
N ASP A 6 -3.28 14.57 -11.93
CA ASP A 6 -1.92 14.25 -12.36
C ASP A 6 -1.83 14.05 -13.88
N GLY A 7 -0.63 13.78 -14.39
CA GLY A 7 -0.40 13.54 -15.82
C GLY A 7 -1.14 12.33 -16.42
N LYS A 8 -1.72 11.46 -15.57
CA LYS A 8 -2.47 10.26 -15.95
C LYS A 8 -3.97 10.39 -15.69
N GLY A 9 -4.45 11.58 -15.30
CA GLY A 9 -5.86 11.85 -15.07
C GLY A 9 -6.41 11.36 -13.71
N ASN A 10 -5.55 10.97 -12.78
CA ASN A 10 -5.95 10.63 -11.42
C ASN A 10 -6.25 11.91 -10.63
N SER A 11 -7.33 11.91 -9.85
CA SER A 11 -7.64 13.01 -8.93
C SER A 11 -6.83 12.84 -7.64
N VAL A 12 -5.77 13.64 -7.48
CA VAL A 12 -4.81 13.57 -6.37
C VAL A 12 -4.83 14.89 -5.59
N PRO A 13 -4.70 14.86 -4.25
CA PRO A 13 -4.51 16.06 -3.43
C PRO A 13 -3.40 16.97 -3.98
N THR A 14 -3.72 18.25 -4.18
CA THR A 14 -2.80 19.21 -4.80
C THR A 14 -1.49 19.33 -4.03
N ILE A 15 -1.53 19.19 -2.69
CA ILE A 15 -0.33 19.25 -1.86
C ILE A 15 0.67 18.12 -2.18
N LEU A 16 0.21 16.91 -2.52
CA LEU A 16 1.09 15.80 -2.90
C LEU A 16 1.81 16.10 -4.22
N LEU A 17 1.09 16.66 -5.19
CA LEU A 17 1.66 17.05 -6.48
C LEU A 17 2.71 18.15 -6.32
N LEU A 18 2.45 19.15 -5.48
CA LEU A 18 3.42 20.21 -5.16
C LEU A 18 4.65 19.64 -4.44
N MET A 19 4.47 18.73 -3.49
CA MET A 19 5.60 18.08 -2.81
C MET A 19 6.42 17.23 -3.77
N GLN A 20 5.79 16.48 -4.68
CA GLN A 20 6.48 15.71 -5.71
C GLN A 20 7.25 16.61 -6.68
N GLU A 21 6.64 17.68 -7.17
CA GLU A 21 7.32 18.64 -8.06
C GLU A 21 8.56 19.23 -7.38
N ARG A 22 8.45 19.61 -6.10
CA ARG A 22 9.59 20.13 -5.32
C ARG A 22 10.67 19.06 -5.11
N LEU A 23 10.28 17.83 -4.79
CA LEU A 23 11.21 16.71 -4.66
C LEU A 23 12.00 16.50 -5.96
N TYR A 24 11.34 16.59 -7.12
CA TYR A 24 11.97 16.35 -8.42
C TYR A 24 12.89 17.52 -8.80
N ALA A 25 12.43 18.76 -8.60
CA ALA A 25 13.19 19.96 -8.92
C ALA A 25 14.50 20.07 -8.12
N GLN A 26 14.52 19.56 -6.89
CA GLN A 26 15.72 19.54 -6.04
C GLN A 26 16.62 18.31 -6.26
N GLY A 27 16.29 17.42 -7.21
CA GLY A 27 17.06 16.20 -7.47
C GLY A 27 16.87 15.11 -6.41
N GLY A 28 15.77 15.13 -5.66
CA GLY A 28 15.46 14.17 -4.62
C GLY A 28 15.40 12.71 -5.10
N LEU A 29 15.04 12.47 -6.37
CA LEU A 29 15.09 11.13 -6.96
C LEU A 29 16.50 10.53 -6.99
N LYS A 30 17.54 11.36 -6.96
CA LYS A 30 18.95 10.93 -7.02
C LYS A 30 19.62 10.93 -5.63
N ALA A 31 18.90 11.36 -4.60
CA ALA A 31 19.42 11.43 -3.25
C ALA A 31 19.57 10.03 -2.66
N GLU A 32 20.77 9.71 -2.17
CA GLU A 32 21.07 8.40 -1.58
C GLU A 32 20.15 8.09 -0.39
N GLY A 33 19.47 6.94 -0.44
CA GLY A 33 18.55 6.52 0.62
C GLY A 33 17.27 7.36 0.72
N ILE A 34 16.84 8.02 -0.36
CA ILE A 34 15.55 8.74 -0.39
C ILE A 34 14.39 7.85 0.10
N PHE A 35 13.46 8.43 0.85
CA PHE A 35 12.39 7.73 1.60
C PHE A 35 12.83 6.77 2.73
N ARG A 36 14.10 6.36 2.80
CA ARG A 36 14.62 5.50 3.88
C ARG A 36 15.22 6.29 5.04
N ILE A 37 15.92 7.38 4.74
CA ILE A 37 16.59 8.20 5.76
C ILE A 37 15.54 9.01 6.53
N ASN A 38 15.57 8.89 7.85
CA ASN A 38 14.80 9.75 8.73
C ASN A 38 15.60 11.03 8.98
N PRO A 39 15.05 12.21 8.67
CA PRO A 39 15.72 13.47 8.92
C PRO A 39 15.82 13.75 10.43
N GLU A 40 16.88 14.41 10.85
CA GLU A 40 16.99 14.99 12.18
C GLU A 40 16.22 16.33 12.17
N ASN A 41 14.93 16.32 12.51
CA ASN A 41 14.07 17.49 12.28
C ASN A 41 13.52 18.14 13.54
N ASP A 42 14.22 19.19 13.99
CA ASP A 42 13.68 20.17 14.95
C ASP A 42 12.65 21.12 14.31
N GLN A 43 12.48 21.07 12.98
CA GLN A 43 11.61 21.98 12.20
C GLN A 43 10.46 21.29 11.46
N GLU A 44 10.23 19.99 11.68
CA GLU A 44 9.17 19.26 10.98
C GLU A 44 7.79 19.91 11.20
N GLU A 45 7.48 20.31 12.43
CA GLU A 45 6.22 20.97 12.78
C GLU A 45 6.02 22.28 12.01
N GLN A 46 7.07 23.09 11.87
CA GLN A 46 7.01 24.33 11.09
C GLN A 46 6.76 24.07 9.60
N VAL A 47 7.35 23.01 9.04
CA VAL A 47 7.10 22.63 7.64
C VAL A 47 5.67 22.13 7.49
N ARG A 48 5.18 21.30 8.41
CA ARG A 48 3.80 20.80 8.41
C ARG A 48 2.77 21.93 8.44
N ASP A 49 3.01 22.95 9.25
CA ASP A 49 2.18 24.16 9.28
C ASP A 49 2.11 24.90 7.94
N GLN A 50 3.20 24.89 7.18
CA GLN A 50 3.23 25.48 5.84
C GLN A 50 2.48 24.61 4.82
N LEU A 51 2.67 23.28 4.89
CA LEU A 51 1.94 22.34 4.04
C LEU A 51 0.42 22.41 4.28
N ASN A 52 0.00 22.56 5.54
CA ASN A 52 -1.41 22.74 5.91
C ASN A 52 -2.02 24.05 5.36
N LYS A 53 -1.19 25.05 5.08
CA LYS A 53 -1.57 26.29 4.38
C LYS A 53 -1.49 26.17 2.85
N GLY A 54 -1.08 25.01 2.33
CA GLY A 54 -0.93 24.74 0.90
C GLY A 54 0.41 25.24 0.32
N VAL A 55 1.42 25.48 1.14
CA VAL A 55 2.73 26.01 0.72
C VAL A 55 3.82 24.98 0.98
N VAL A 56 4.61 24.67 -0.05
CA VAL A 56 5.81 23.82 0.08
C VAL A 56 7.04 24.74 0.09
N PRO A 57 7.87 24.74 1.15
CA PRO A 57 9.06 25.58 1.24
C PRO A 57 10.05 25.29 0.10
N GLU A 58 10.77 26.31 -0.38
CA GLU A 58 11.68 26.16 -1.53
C GLU A 58 13.01 25.49 -1.15
N ASP A 59 13.45 25.68 0.09
CA ASP A 59 14.71 25.22 0.67
C ASP A 59 14.53 24.01 1.60
N ILE A 60 13.37 23.35 1.55
CA ILE A 60 13.13 22.12 2.30
C ILE A 60 14.13 21.05 1.90
N GLU A 61 14.66 20.32 2.88
CA GLU A 61 15.56 19.19 2.66
C GLU A 61 14.78 17.98 2.06
N VAL A 62 15.41 17.24 1.14
CA VAL A 62 14.75 16.20 0.34
C VAL A 62 14.31 14.99 1.16
N HIS A 63 15.08 14.54 2.16
CA HIS A 63 14.69 13.45 3.07
C HIS A 63 13.55 13.87 4.02
N CYS A 64 13.51 15.13 4.44
CA CYS A 64 12.39 15.75 5.13
C CYS A 64 11.13 15.74 4.27
N LEU A 65 11.22 16.24 3.04
CA LEU A 65 10.09 16.25 2.11
C LEU A 65 9.58 14.83 1.82
N ALA A 66 10.47 13.88 1.58
CA ALA A 66 10.14 12.46 1.39
C ALA A 66 9.46 11.84 2.63
N SER A 67 9.92 12.19 3.83
CA SER A 67 9.31 11.74 5.08
C SER A 67 7.90 12.29 5.28
N LEU A 68 7.68 13.56 4.90
CA LEU A 68 6.35 14.19 4.95
C LEU A 68 5.38 13.60 3.92
N ILE A 69 5.85 13.23 2.72
CA ILE A 69 5.03 12.49 1.75
C ILE A 69 4.57 11.15 2.35
N LYS A 70 5.46 10.37 2.98
CA LYS A 70 5.07 9.12 3.66
C LYS A 70 4.11 9.37 4.82
N ALA A 71 4.41 10.37 5.66
CA ALA A 71 3.58 10.74 6.79
C ALA A 71 2.15 11.11 6.35
N TRP A 72 2.01 11.78 5.21
CA TRP A 72 0.71 12.12 4.66
C TRP A 72 -0.18 10.88 4.45
N PHE A 73 0.37 9.77 3.93
CA PHE A 73 -0.40 8.52 3.76
C PHE A 73 -0.71 7.86 5.11
N ARG A 74 0.27 7.84 6.01
CA ARG A 74 0.13 7.27 7.36
C ARG A 74 -0.85 8.03 8.25
N GLU A 75 -1.13 9.30 7.96
CA GLU A 75 -2.03 10.13 8.76
C GLU A 75 -3.44 10.23 8.17
N LEU A 76 -3.72 9.48 7.11
CA LEU A 76 -5.07 9.39 6.59
C LEU A 76 -6.00 8.74 7.64
N PRO A 77 -7.26 9.18 7.74
CA PRO A 77 -8.24 8.55 8.63
C PRO A 77 -8.47 7.06 8.33
N GLU A 78 -8.24 6.65 7.09
CA GLU A 78 -8.29 5.28 6.59
C GLU A 78 -7.11 5.13 5.61
N GLY A 79 -6.27 4.11 5.82
CA GLY A 79 -5.16 3.81 4.93
C GLY A 79 -5.63 3.54 3.50
N VAL A 80 -4.76 3.77 2.52
CA VAL A 80 -5.10 3.59 1.11
C VAL A 80 -5.57 2.17 0.81
N LEU A 81 -5.02 1.18 1.52
CA LEU A 81 -5.33 -0.24 1.31
C LEU A 81 -6.31 -0.82 2.33
N ASP A 82 -6.77 -0.05 3.32
CA ASP A 82 -7.69 -0.53 4.36
C ASP A 82 -9.10 -0.84 3.82
N GLY A 83 -9.40 -0.41 2.59
CA GLY A 83 -10.61 -0.81 1.88
C GLY A 83 -10.60 -2.26 1.39
N LEU A 84 -9.44 -2.93 1.44
CA LEU A 84 -9.28 -4.34 1.11
C LEU A 84 -9.38 -5.18 2.38
N SER A 85 -10.02 -6.35 2.30
CA SER A 85 -10.03 -7.25 3.46
C SER A 85 -8.64 -7.86 3.67
N PRO A 86 -8.17 -7.99 4.92
CA PRO A 86 -6.89 -8.64 5.21
C PRO A 86 -6.82 -10.05 4.61
N GLU A 87 -7.91 -10.81 4.62
CA GLU A 87 -7.97 -12.15 4.06
C GLU A 87 -7.71 -12.17 2.54
N GLN A 88 -8.25 -11.20 1.81
CA GLN A 88 -8.01 -11.08 0.36
C GLN A 88 -6.55 -10.75 0.07
N VAL A 89 -5.95 -9.84 0.83
CA VAL A 89 -4.55 -9.45 0.68
C VAL A 89 -3.61 -10.62 1.02
N LEU A 90 -3.93 -11.38 2.07
CA LEU A 90 -3.15 -12.55 2.50
C LEU A 90 -3.21 -13.73 1.53
N GLN A 91 -4.27 -13.84 0.73
CA GLN A 91 -4.47 -14.95 -0.22
C GLN A 91 -3.85 -14.67 -1.60
N CYS A 92 -3.41 -13.44 -1.87
CA CYS A 92 -2.80 -13.10 -3.16
C CYS A 92 -1.37 -13.62 -3.23
N ASN A 93 -1.08 -14.40 -4.28
CA ASN A 93 0.24 -14.97 -4.53
C ASN A 93 0.75 -14.68 -5.96
N SER A 94 -0.07 -14.03 -6.79
CA SER A 94 0.26 -13.73 -8.18
C SER A 94 0.03 -12.27 -8.53
N GLU A 95 0.76 -11.79 -9.55
CA GLU A 95 0.55 -10.45 -10.12
C GLU A 95 -0.92 -10.25 -10.53
N GLY A 96 -1.54 -11.25 -11.16
CA GLY A 96 -2.94 -11.18 -11.59
C GLY A 96 -3.94 -10.93 -10.45
N GLU A 97 -3.75 -11.56 -9.29
CA GLU A 97 -4.60 -11.37 -8.11
C GLU A 97 -4.40 -9.99 -7.49
N PHE A 98 -3.16 -9.51 -7.43
CA PHE A 98 -2.85 -8.17 -6.96
C PHE A 98 -3.55 -7.09 -7.80
N LEU A 99 -3.58 -7.24 -9.13
CA LEU A 99 -4.29 -6.30 -9.99
C LEU A 99 -5.79 -6.33 -9.74
N GLN A 100 -6.37 -7.51 -9.49
CA GLN A 100 -7.77 -7.61 -9.11
C GLN A 100 -8.05 -6.85 -7.82
N LEU A 101 -7.17 -6.89 -6.81
CA LEU A 101 -7.33 -6.08 -5.60
C LEU A 101 -7.38 -4.58 -5.91
N VAL A 102 -6.55 -4.11 -6.83
CA VAL A 102 -6.56 -2.70 -7.25
C VAL A 102 -7.95 -2.30 -7.79
N THR A 103 -8.63 -3.20 -8.51
CA THR A 103 -9.99 -2.94 -9.01
C THR A 103 -11.07 -2.88 -7.94
N LEU A 104 -10.80 -3.40 -6.74
CA LEU A 104 -11.72 -3.37 -5.60
C LEU A 104 -11.63 -2.06 -4.79
N LEU A 105 -10.55 -1.30 -4.96
CA LEU A 105 -10.36 -0.03 -4.26
C LEU A 105 -11.38 1.03 -4.73
N ARG A 106 -11.83 1.89 -3.80
CA ARG A 106 -12.67 3.02 -4.20
C ARG A 106 -11.83 3.97 -5.07
N PRO A 107 -12.45 4.69 -6.03
CA PRO A 107 -11.72 5.50 -7.02
C PRO A 107 -10.69 6.47 -6.42
N THR A 108 -10.95 7.02 -5.24
CA THR A 108 -10.01 7.93 -4.55
C THR A 108 -8.77 7.21 -4.05
N GLN A 109 -8.90 6.04 -3.42
CA GLN A 109 -7.74 5.26 -2.97
C GLN A 109 -6.97 4.67 -4.14
N ALA A 110 -7.71 4.19 -5.14
CA ALA A 110 -7.18 3.74 -6.42
C ALA A 110 -6.30 4.82 -7.09
N ALA A 111 -6.77 6.06 -7.14
CA ALA A 111 -6.03 7.21 -7.66
C ALA A 111 -4.76 7.53 -6.84
N LEU A 112 -4.87 7.49 -5.50
CA LEU A 112 -3.73 7.71 -4.59
C LEU A 112 -2.67 6.61 -4.71
N LEU A 113 -3.09 5.35 -4.77
CA LEU A 113 -2.21 4.20 -4.95
C LEU A 113 -1.48 4.28 -6.29
N ASN A 114 -2.21 4.58 -7.38
CA ASN A 114 -1.61 4.72 -8.70
C ASN A 114 -0.55 5.84 -8.69
N TRP A 115 -0.89 7.01 -8.15
CA TRP A 115 0.08 8.11 -8.02
C TRP A 115 1.31 7.72 -7.19
N ALA A 116 1.12 7.01 -6.07
CA ALA A 116 2.22 6.55 -5.23
C ALA A 116 3.11 5.54 -5.97
N VAL A 117 2.52 4.59 -6.70
CA VAL A 117 3.26 3.59 -7.50
C VAL A 117 4.08 4.27 -8.60
N GLU A 118 3.57 5.31 -9.25
CA GLU A 118 4.35 6.09 -10.21
C GLU A 118 5.55 6.77 -9.54
N LEU A 119 5.34 7.46 -8.42
CA LEU A 119 6.43 8.07 -7.65
C LEU A 119 7.48 7.03 -7.22
N MET A 120 7.03 5.88 -6.73
CA MET A 120 7.92 4.78 -6.34
C MET A 120 8.70 4.22 -7.55
N SER A 121 8.06 4.12 -8.71
CA SER A 121 8.71 3.69 -9.95
C SER A 121 9.76 4.69 -10.42
N ASP A 122 9.47 5.99 -10.37
CA ASP A 122 10.41 7.06 -10.73
C ASP A 122 11.66 7.05 -9.82
N VAL A 123 11.51 6.68 -8.54
CA VAL A 123 12.65 6.50 -7.63
C VAL A 123 13.47 5.27 -8.02
N VAL A 124 12.82 4.15 -8.32
CA VAL A 124 13.54 2.91 -8.67
C VAL A 124 14.28 3.02 -9.99
N GLU A 125 13.81 3.82 -10.95
CA GLU A 125 14.54 4.12 -12.19
C GLU A 125 15.91 4.78 -11.93
N GLU A 126 16.05 5.51 -10.82
CA GLU A 126 17.30 6.17 -10.42
C GLU A 126 18.09 5.34 -9.36
N GLU A 127 17.82 4.03 -9.25
CA GLU A 127 18.43 3.10 -8.27
C GLU A 127 19.97 3.19 -8.26
N GLU A 128 20.60 3.36 -9.42
CA GLU A 128 22.06 3.45 -9.53
C GLU A 128 22.65 4.58 -8.68
N LEU A 129 21.91 5.68 -8.50
CA LEU A 129 22.31 6.83 -7.73
C LEU A 129 21.78 6.77 -6.30
N ASN A 130 20.47 6.57 -6.15
CA ASN A 130 19.81 6.67 -4.84
C ASN A 130 19.91 5.39 -3.98
N LYS A 131 20.33 4.24 -4.57
CA LYS A 131 20.46 2.93 -3.91
C LYS A 131 19.15 2.30 -3.39
N MET A 132 18.02 2.73 -3.95
CA MET A 132 16.69 2.29 -3.56
C MET A 132 16.03 1.47 -4.67
N ASN A 133 16.18 0.14 -4.58
CA ASN A 133 15.47 -0.80 -5.46
C ASN A 133 13.97 -0.93 -5.11
N ALA A 134 13.20 -1.62 -5.97
CA ALA A 134 11.76 -1.82 -5.78
C ALA A 134 11.38 -2.43 -4.43
N ARG A 135 12.18 -3.36 -3.92
CA ARG A 135 11.94 -3.98 -2.60
C ARG A 135 12.15 -2.98 -1.47
N ASN A 136 13.25 -2.23 -1.50
CA ASN A 136 13.58 -1.23 -0.48
C ASN A 136 12.51 -0.13 -0.44
N ILE A 137 12.02 0.30 -1.60
CA ILE A 137 10.95 1.31 -1.70
C ILE A 137 9.62 0.75 -1.20
N ALA A 138 9.22 -0.44 -1.64
CA ALA A 138 8.00 -1.07 -1.15
C ALA A 138 8.00 -1.24 0.37
N MET A 139 9.14 -1.63 0.94
CA MET A 139 9.33 -1.81 2.38
C MET A 139 9.11 -0.51 3.19
N VAL A 140 9.62 0.62 2.71
CA VAL A 140 9.44 1.89 3.43
C VAL A 140 8.06 2.51 3.23
N PHE A 141 7.33 2.15 2.16
CA PHE A 141 5.98 2.63 1.89
C PHE A 141 4.88 1.76 2.48
N ALA A 142 5.04 0.44 2.50
CA ALA A 142 4.06 -0.52 3.02
C ALA A 142 3.44 -0.15 4.38
N PRO A 143 4.21 0.23 5.43
CA PRO A 143 3.64 0.58 6.72
C PRO A 143 2.81 1.88 6.71
N ASN A 144 2.90 2.69 5.65
CA ASN A 144 2.13 3.93 5.52
C ASN A 144 0.84 3.73 4.71
N MET A 145 0.59 2.52 4.18
CA MET A 145 -0.58 2.24 3.33
C MET A 145 -1.79 1.69 4.08
N THR A 146 -1.64 1.32 5.35
CA THR A 146 -2.67 0.64 6.16
C THR A 146 -2.63 1.11 7.62
N GLN A 147 -3.78 1.12 8.30
CA GLN A 147 -3.94 1.50 9.72
C GLN A 147 -4.23 0.30 10.64
N MET A 148 -3.76 -0.90 10.26
CA MET A 148 -4.13 -2.12 10.96
C MET A 148 -3.61 -2.14 12.40
N SER A 149 -4.52 -2.35 13.35
CA SER A 149 -4.23 -2.26 14.80
C SER A 149 -3.88 -3.59 15.47
N ASP A 150 -4.21 -4.73 14.86
CA ASP A 150 -3.88 -6.06 15.42
C ASP A 150 -2.43 -6.44 15.06
N PRO A 151 -1.52 -6.64 16.03
CA PRO A 151 -0.09 -6.81 15.75
C PRO A 151 0.26 -8.00 14.84
N LEU A 152 -0.40 -9.15 15.02
CA LEU A 152 -0.09 -10.37 14.27
C LEU A 152 -0.61 -10.29 12.83
N THR A 153 -1.85 -9.82 12.67
CA THR A 153 -2.45 -9.59 11.36
C THR A 153 -1.72 -8.46 10.64
N ALA A 154 -1.34 -7.39 11.35
CA ALA A 154 -0.58 -6.27 10.81
C ALA A 154 0.77 -6.72 10.25
N LEU A 155 1.47 -7.64 10.93
CA LEU A 155 2.75 -8.15 10.46
C LEU A 155 2.63 -8.92 9.15
N MET A 156 1.71 -9.91 9.10
CA MET A 156 1.48 -10.71 7.89
C MET A 156 0.95 -9.83 6.75
N HIS A 157 0.04 -8.92 7.06
CA HIS A 157 -0.50 -7.98 6.11
C HIS A 157 0.55 -7.02 5.58
N ALA A 158 1.48 -6.53 6.41
CA ALA A 158 2.56 -5.64 5.99
C ALA A 158 3.51 -6.32 4.99
N VAL A 159 3.83 -7.59 5.19
CA VAL A 159 4.63 -8.37 4.23
C VAL A 159 3.91 -8.48 2.88
N GLN A 160 2.61 -8.77 2.90
CA GLN A 160 1.83 -8.88 1.66
C GLN A 160 1.63 -7.54 0.98
N VAL A 161 1.41 -6.46 1.74
CA VAL A 161 1.37 -5.09 1.19
C VAL A 161 2.71 -4.73 0.56
N MET A 162 3.85 -5.09 1.18
CA MET A 162 5.16 -4.88 0.56
C MET A 162 5.30 -5.63 -0.76
N ASN A 163 4.93 -6.93 -0.80
CA ASN A 163 4.97 -7.72 -2.04
C ASN A 163 4.04 -7.16 -3.11
N PHE A 164 2.86 -6.71 -2.72
CA PHE A 164 1.90 -6.04 -3.56
C PHE A 164 2.49 -4.78 -4.20
N LEU A 165 3.04 -3.86 -3.39
CA LEU A 165 3.66 -2.63 -3.88
C LEU A 165 4.86 -2.92 -4.78
N LYS A 166 5.74 -3.86 -4.38
CA LYS A 166 6.89 -4.29 -5.20
C LYS A 166 6.43 -4.78 -6.58
N THR A 167 5.39 -5.61 -6.61
CA THR A 167 4.84 -6.15 -7.86
C THR A 167 4.29 -5.05 -8.75
N LEU A 168 3.53 -4.09 -8.18
CA LEU A 168 3.00 -2.95 -8.94
C LEU A 168 4.11 -2.05 -9.50
N ILE A 169 5.18 -1.82 -8.75
CA ILE A 169 6.34 -1.05 -9.20
C ILE A 169 7.00 -1.76 -10.39
N LEU A 170 7.35 -3.04 -10.24
CA LEU A 170 8.03 -3.81 -11.29
C LEU A 170 7.19 -3.89 -12.57
N ARG A 171 5.87 -4.08 -12.44
CA ARG A 171 4.96 -4.03 -13.56
C ARG A 171 4.99 -2.66 -14.25
N THR A 172 4.92 -1.57 -13.49
CA THR A 172 4.92 -0.21 -14.03
C THR A 172 6.19 0.08 -14.82
N LEU A 173 7.35 -0.39 -14.33
CA LEU A 173 8.63 -0.27 -15.05
C LEU A 173 8.62 -1.06 -16.36
N ARG A 174 8.15 -2.32 -16.32
CA ARG A 174 8.01 -3.16 -17.53
C ARG A 174 7.10 -2.52 -18.58
N GLU A 175 5.96 -1.96 -18.16
CA GLU A 175 5.05 -1.23 -19.07
C GLU A 175 5.72 -0.01 -19.73
N ARG A 176 6.63 0.67 -19.01
CA ARG A 176 7.40 1.81 -19.55
C ARG A 176 8.45 1.34 -20.57
N ASP A 177 9.14 0.23 -20.29
CA ASP A 177 10.12 -0.37 -21.20
C ASP A 177 9.47 -0.87 -22.51
N ASP A 178 8.31 -1.51 -22.40
CA ASP A 178 7.53 -1.98 -23.55
C ASP A 178 7.04 -0.81 -24.41
N ALA A 179 6.58 0.29 -23.78
CA ALA A 179 6.18 1.50 -24.49
C ALA A 179 7.35 2.20 -25.20
N ALA A 180 8.57 2.12 -24.64
CA ALA A 180 9.77 2.64 -25.27
C ALA A 180 10.23 1.77 -26.46
N THR A 181 10.05 0.45 -26.38
CA THR A 181 10.53 -0.51 -27.38
C THR A 181 9.50 -0.77 -28.50
N GLY A 182 8.21 -0.60 -28.23
CA GLY A 182 7.10 -0.81 -29.18
C GLY A 182 7.03 0.16 -30.36
N GLY A 183 7.98 1.09 -30.50
CA GLY A 183 8.11 2.02 -31.63
C GLY A 183 8.88 1.50 -32.84
N GLU A 184 9.57 0.35 -32.75
CA GLU A 184 10.37 -0.22 -33.85
C GLU A 184 9.86 -1.62 -34.24
N TYR A 185 8.71 -1.70 -34.91
CA TYR A 185 8.32 -2.92 -35.63
C TYR A 185 8.17 -2.61 -37.12
N THR A 186 9.27 -2.75 -37.87
CA THR A 186 9.23 -2.90 -39.32
C THR A 186 8.80 -4.34 -39.64
N PRO A 187 7.65 -4.58 -40.30
CA PRO A 187 7.31 -5.93 -40.70
C PRO A 187 8.16 -6.32 -41.91
N TYR A 188 8.60 -7.59 -41.90
CA TYR A 188 9.22 -8.32 -43.01
C TYR A 188 10.73 -8.12 -43.26
N SER A 189 11.50 -9.12 -42.84
CA SER A 189 12.56 -9.72 -43.66
C SER A 189 12.87 -11.12 -43.16
N SER A 190 12.24 -12.13 -43.78
CA SER A 190 12.75 -13.50 -43.72
C SER A 190 14.03 -13.61 -44.56
N PRO A 191 15.09 -14.26 -44.08
CA PRO A 191 16.33 -14.38 -44.83
C PRO A 191 16.17 -15.42 -45.94
N ALA A 192 16.36 -14.98 -47.18
CA ALA A 192 16.55 -15.86 -48.32
C ALA A 192 18.02 -16.29 -48.39
N SER A 193 18.27 -17.60 -48.48
CA SER A 193 19.53 -18.16 -48.97
C SER A 193 19.28 -19.40 -49.85
N SER A 194 19.37 -19.16 -51.17
CA SER A 194 19.95 -19.96 -52.28
C SER A 194 19.97 -21.50 -52.18
N ILE A 195 19.57 -22.27 -53.21
CA ILE A 195 20.32 -22.52 -54.47
C ILE A 195 19.40 -23.13 -55.58
N GLN A 196 19.58 -22.61 -56.81
CA GLN A 196 19.33 -23.10 -58.19
C GLN A 196 18.61 -24.45 -58.47
N GLN A 197 17.58 -24.42 -59.34
CA GLN A 197 17.63 -24.95 -60.72
C GLN A 197 16.30 -24.79 -61.48
N ASP A 198 16.41 -24.89 -62.80
CA ASP A 198 15.53 -24.46 -63.89
C ASP A 198 14.12 -25.10 -64.03
N ALA A 199 13.25 -24.28 -64.63
CA ALA A 199 12.25 -24.56 -65.68
C ALA A 199 11.13 -25.63 -65.54
N ALA A 200 9.94 -25.14 -65.93
CA ALA A 200 8.82 -25.80 -66.61
C ALA A 200 7.65 -26.33 -65.75
N GLU A 201 6.45 -25.82 -66.09
CA GLU A 201 5.14 -26.52 -66.15
C GLU A 201 4.56 -27.10 -64.84
N CYS A 202 3.26 -27.13 -64.54
CA CYS A 202 2.02 -26.75 -65.20
C CYS A 202 0.92 -26.73 -64.11
N CYS A 203 -0.21 -26.14 -64.48
CA CYS A 203 -1.53 -26.06 -63.84
C CYS A 203 -2.01 -27.32 -63.09
N TYR A 204 -2.88 -27.17 -62.08
CA TYR A 204 -4.35 -27.37 -62.22
C TYR A 204 -5.08 -27.22 -60.87
N SER A 205 -6.31 -26.72 -60.96
CA SER A 205 -7.26 -26.30 -59.92
C SER A 205 -7.93 -27.44 -59.16
N SER A 206 -8.49 -27.17 -57.96
CA SER A 206 -9.89 -27.50 -57.63
C SER A 206 -10.35 -26.89 -56.29
N GLU A 207 -11.64 -26.58 -56.25
CA GLU A 207 -12.45 -25.79 -55.32
C GLU A 207 -12.95 -26.55 -54.07
N ARG A 208 -13.64 -25.79 -53.19
CA ARG A 208 -14.64 -26.15 -52.13
C ARG A 208 -14.12 -26.28 -50.68
N ASP A 209 -14.71 -25.72 -49.63
CA ASP A 209 -16.06 -25.19 -49.35
C ASP A 209 -16.05 -24.03 -48.30
N MET A 210 -17.00 -23.09 -48.40
CA MET A 210 -17.46 -22.23 -47.31
C MET A 210 -18.38 -23.02 -46.37
N ASP A 211 -18.35 -22.72 -45.06
CA ASP A 211 -19.50 -22.20 -44.28
C ASP A 211 -19.38 -22.49 -42.76
N ARG A 212 -19.14 -21.45 -41.94
CA ARG A 212 -19.76 -21.25 -40.62
C ARG A 212 -19.38 -19.86 -40.06
N SER A 213 -20.30 -18.91 -40.16
CA SER A 213 -20.26 -17.66 -39.39
C SER A 213 -21.24 -17.70 -38.22
N CYS A 214 -20.90 -16.93 -37.18
CA CYS A 214 -21.71 -16.48 -36.02
C CYS A 214 -22.02 -17.59 -34.99
N GLU A 215 -21.76 -17.43 -33.69
CA GLU A 215 -22.26 -16.40 -32.77
C GLU A 215 -21.30 -16.19 -31.57
N LEU A 216 -21.01 -14.94 -31.21
CA LEU A 216 -20.89 -14.43 -29.83
C LEU A 216 -20.51 -12.94 -29.88
N SER A 217 -21.39 -12.14 -30.46
CA SER A 217 -21.43 -10.70 -30.30
C SER A 217 -22.71 -10.38 -29.51
N ASP A 218 -22.64 -10.40 -28.18
CA ASP A 218 -23.65 -9.79 -27.32
C ASP A 218 -23.14 -9.70 -25.88
N MET A 219 -22.19 -8.80 -25.64
CA MET A 219 -22.01 -8.20 -24.32
C MET A 219 -21.39 -6.80 -24.39
N HIS A 220 -21.76 -6.00 -25.38
CA HIS A 220 -21.42 -4.58 -25.44
C HIS A 220 -22.68 -3.74 -25.65
N SER A 221 -23.53 -3.68 -24.63
CA SER A 221 -24.47 -2.57 -24.49
C SER A 221 -24.93 -2.47 -23.04
N GLN A 222 -24.60 -1.34 -22.42
CA GLN A 222 -25.08 -0.76 -21.16
C GLN A 222 -24.03 -0.53 -20.06
N ILE A 223 -22.90 0.09 -20.39
CA ILE A 223 -22.15 0.87 -19.40
C ILE A 223 -21.81 2.23 -20.01
N SER A 224 -22.80 3.12 -20.01
CA SER A 224 -22.59 4.55 -20.24
C SER A 224 -23.40 5.33 -19.22
N LYS A 225 -22.95 5.28 -17.95
CA LYS A 225 -23.11 6.33 -16.93
C LYS A 225 -21.95 6.29 -15.92
N SER A 226 -20.71 6.34 -16.40
CA SER A 226 -19.52 6.91 -15.72
C SER A 226 -18.28 6.50 -16.52
N GLY A 227 -17.95 7.26 -17.57
CA GLY A 227 -16.79 6.98 -18.44
C GLY A 227 -15.41 7.15 -17.78
N ARG A 228 -15.34 7.29 -16.45
CA ARG A 228 -14.09 7.52 -15.70
C ARG A 228 -13.61 6.31 -14.91
N HIS A 229 -14.52 5.39 -14.58
CA HIS A 229 -14.15 4.11 -13.95
C HIS A 229 -13.63 3.10 -14.98
N ALA A 230 -14.05 3.24 -16.24
CA ALA A 230 -13.64 2.38 -17.33
C ALA A 230 -12.14 2.53 -17.64
N ASP A 231 -11.62 3.76 -17.71
CA ASP A 231 -10.21 4.02 -18.06
C ASP A 231 -9.24 3.45 -17.01
N TYR A 232 -9.63 3.51 -15.73
CA TYR A 232 -8.89 2.91 -14.62
C TYR A 232 -8.83 1.38 -14.73
N LEU A 233 -9.99 0.73 -14.92
CA LEU A 233 -10.06 -0.73 -15.08
C LEU A 233 -9.36 -1.21 -16.36
N VAL A 234 -9.40 -0.41 -17.43
CA VAL A 234 -8.74 -0.74 -18.71
C VAL A 234 -7.23 -0.81 -18.53
N ARG A 235 -6.61 0.13 -17.82
CA ARG A 235 -5.15 0.12 -17.58
C ARG A 235 -4.66 -1.16 -16.90
N TYR A 236 -5.39 -1.65 -15.89
CA TYR A 236 -5.02 -2.87 -15.17
C TYR A 236 -5.36 -4.16 -15.95
N ASN A 237 -6.29 -4.10 -16.89
CA ASN A 237 -6.75 -5.27 -17.66
C ASN A 237 -6.00 -5.52 -18.99
N THR A 238 -5.24 -4.56 -19.53
CA THR A 238 -4.72 -4.64 -20.92
C THR A 238 -3.36 -5.32 -21.13
N CYS A 239 -2.65 -5.75 -20.09
CA CYS A 239 -1.39 -6.49 -20.23
C CYS A 239 -1.51 -7.86 -19.58
N PHE A 240 -1.84 -8.86 -20.39
CA PHE A 240 -1.95 -10.26 -20.00
C PHE A 240 -1.07 -11.10 -20.94
N ASP A 241 0.08 -11.53 -20.42
CA ASP A 241 0.80 -12.77 -20.72
C ASP A 241 2.26 -12.59 -20.29
N SER A 242 2.59 -13.00 -19.06
CA SER A 242 3.93 -13.42 -18.62
C SER A 242 3.84 -13.88 -17.17
N GLU A 243 3.76 -15.19 -16.95
CA GLU A 243 3.97 -15.80 -15.63
C GLU A 243 5.46 -15.74 -15.31
N GLN A 244 5.84 -15.12 -14.18
CA GLN A 244 7.19 -15.28 -13.66
C GLN A 244 7.19 -15.39 -12.13
N GLU A 245 7.84 -16.45 -11.66
CA GLU A 245 7.93 -16.87 -10.27
C GLU A 245 8.65 -15.81 -9.42
N ILE A 246 8.04 -15.44 -8.30
CA ILE A 246 8.62 -14.56 -7.28
C ILE A 246 9.55 -15.42 -6.41
N ASP A 247 10.84 -15.08 -6.40
CA ASP A 247 11.84 -15.72 -5.53
C ASP A 247 11.51 -15.47 -4.04
N ASP A 248 11.21 -16.56 -3.33
CA ASP A 248 10.51 -16.60 -2.03
C ASP A 248 11.48 -16.83 -0.86
N HIS A 249 12.55 -16.02 -0.82
CA HIS A 249 13.50 -16.04 0.29
C HIS A 249 13.53 -14.69 1.01
N LEU A 250 13.06 -14.73 2.26
CA LEU A 250 13.08 -13.55 3.12
C LEU A 250 14.54 -13.10 3.35
N SER A 251 14.86 -11.85 3.07
CA SER A 251 16.23 -11.32 3.31
C SER A 251 16.38 -10.78 4.73
N GLU A 252 17.62 -10.66 5.19
CA GLU A 252 17.99 -9.97 6.44
C GLU A 252 17.37 -8.55 6.57
N VAL A 253 17.02 -7.93 5.44
CA VAL A 253 16.36 -6.62 5.39
C VAL A 253 14.88 -6.72 5.80
N GLU A 254 14.20 -7.82 5.46
CA GLU A 254 12.83 -8.08 5.91
C GLU A 254 12.78 -8.43 7.40
N GLU A 255 13.73 -9.20 7.92
CA GLU A 255 13.84 -9.39 9.38
C GLU A 255 14.06 -8.05 10.11
N GLY A 256 14.90 -7.19 9.56
CA GLY A 256 15.11 -5.83 10.07
C GLY A 256 13.89 -4.90 9.93
N PHE A 257 13.00 -5.16 8.96
CA PHE A 257 11.73 -4.46 8.80
C PHE A 257 10.69 -4.96 9.81
N LEU A 258 10.54 -6.27 9.96
CA LEU A 258 9.62 -6.88 10.93
C LEU A 258 9.98 -6.42 12.35
N HIS A 259 11.26 -6.38 12.70
CA HIS A 259 11.70 -5.86 14.01
C HIS A 259 11.45 -4.36 14.20
N ARG A 260 11.43 -3.57 13.13
CA ARG A 260 11.12 -2.14 13.21
C ARG A 260 9.61 -1.91 13.33
N LEU A 261 8.82 -2.65 12.57
CA LEU A 261 7.36 -2.65 12.63
C LEU A 261 6.89 -3.13 14.02
N GLU A 262 7.50 -4.20 14.54
CA GLU A 262 7.26 -4.71 15.89
C GLU A 262 7.56 -3.65 16.96
N ARG A 263 8.65 -2.89 16.80
CA ARG A 263 8.97 -1.76 17.69
C ARG A 263 7.97 -0.60 17.61
N ASP A 264 7.47 -0.27 16.42
CA ASP A 264 6.54 0.83 16.22
C ASP A 264 5.13 0.45 16.75
N ILE A 265 4.71 -0.82 16.58
CA ILE A 265 3.50 -1.36 17.21
C ILE A 265 3.64 -1.37 18.75
N GLU A 266 4.81 -1.72 19.28
CA GLU A 266 5.07 -1.69 20.73
C GLU A 266 5.07 -0.24 21.29
N ALA A 267 5.45 0.74 20.46
CA ALA A 267 5.50 2.16 20.82
C ALA A 267 4.13 2.86 20.81
N ASP A 268 3.19 2.38 20.00
CA ASP A 268 1.81 2.90 19.89
C ASP A 268 0.85 2.24 20.89
N ARG A 269 1.33 1.27 21.68
CA ARG A 269 0.63 0.80 22.88
C ARG A 269 0.43 2.03 23.78
N PRO A 270 -0.80 2.42 24.15
CA PRO A 270 -1.01 3.60 24.96
C PRO A 270 -0.15 3.46 26.21
N LYS A 271 0.77 4.40 26.41
CA LYS A 271 1.31 4.66 27.74
C LYS A 271 0.13 5.18 28.55
N GLU A 272 -0.73 4.27 29.02
CA GLU A 272 -1.45 4.52 30.26
C GLU A 272 -0.37 4.95 31.23
N SER A 273 -0.41 6.25 31.51
CA SER A 273 0.48 6.93 32.42
C SER A 273 0.54 6.06 33.66
N ALA A 274 1.73 5.57 34.02
CA ALA A 274 1.94 4.84 35.26
C ALA A 274 1.50 5.65 36.50
N ARG A 275 1.08 6.92 36.34
CA ARG A 275 0.37 7.72 37.36
C ARG A 275 -1.13 7.45 37.43
N GLU A 276 -1.84 7.21 36.33
CA GLU A 276 -3.28 6.96 36.35
C GLU A 276 -3.61 5.53 36.82
N GLN A 277 -2.77 4.53 36.51
CA GLN A 277 -2.91 3.20 37.11
C GLN A 277 -2.64 3.19 38.63
N CYS A 278 -1.73 4.05 39.11
CA CYS A 278 -1.48 4.20 40.55
C CYS A 278 -2.66 4.91 41.24
N GLU A 279 -3.27 5.93 40.62
CA GLU A 279 -4.44 6.60 41.18
C GLU A 279 -5.67 5.69 41.21
N MET A 280 -5.96 4.95 40.14
CA MET A 280 -7.07 3.98 40.14
C MET A 280 -6.83 2.81 41.10
N ASN A 281 -5.60 2.29 41.22
CA ASN A 281 -5.31 1.22 42.19
C ASN A 281 -5.41 1.71 43.64
N LEU A 282 -5.08 2.98 43.93
CA LEU A 282 -5.26 3.57 45.26
C LEU A 282 -6.75 3.80 45.60
N GLU A 283 -7.57 4.18 44.61
CA GLU A 283 -9.01 4.36 44.80
C GLU A 283 -9.76 3.02 44.95
N VAL A 284 -9.36 1.99 44.18
CA VAL A 284 -9.92 0.63 44.29
C VAL A 284 -9.52 -0.02 45.61
N MET A 285 -8.26 0.10 46.05
CA MET A 285 -7.83 -0.40 47.37
C MET A 285 -8.53 0.34 48.52
N ALA A 286 -8.82 1.64 48.37
CA ALA A 286 -9.54 2.41 49.39
C ALA A 286 -11.03 2.05 49.47
N MET A 287 -11.65 1.58 48.39
CA MET A 287 -13.03 1.09 48.38
C MET A 287 -13.14 -0.32 48.97
N GLU A 288 -12.20 -1.22 48.65
CA GLU A 288 -12.17 -2.58 49.24
C GLU A 288 -11.94 -2.54 50.77
N ASP A 289 -11.12 -1.61 51.26
CA ASP A 289 -10.88 -1.42 52.71
C ASP A 289 -12.09 -0.86 53.47
N VAL A 290 -13.05 -0.24 52.79
CA VAL A 290 -14.31 0.24 53.38
C VAL A 290 -15.35 -0.87 53.40
N GLU A 291 -15.46 -1.68 52.33
CA GLU A 291 -16.36 -2.84 52.28
C GLU A 291 -15.95 -3.92 53.30
N LEU A 292 -14.65 -4.22 53.43
CA LEU A 292 -14.16 -5.20 54.42
C LEU A 292 -14.45 -4.78 55.87
N LYS A 293 -14.48 -3.48 56.17
CA LYS A 293 -14.79 -2.98 57.52
C LYS A 293 -16.28 -2.97 57.83
N ASP A 294 -17.14 -2.83 56.82
CA ASP A 294 -18.60 -2.89 56.99
C ASP A 294 -19.10 -4.34 57.07
N GLU A 295 -18.45 -5.28 56.38
CA GLU A 295 -18.74 -6.71 56.50
C GLU A 295 -18.35 -7.27 57.88
N ASP A 296 -17.17 -6.92 58.42
CA ASP A 296 -16.73 -7.38 59.75
C ASP A 296 -17.66 -6.86 60.87
N LYS A 297 -18.20 -5.65 60.72
CA LYS A 297 -19.18 -5.07 61.66
C LYS A 297 -20.54 -5.77 61.60
N ALA A 298 -20.94 -6.28 60.44
CA ALA A 298 -22.17 -7.05 60.26
C ALA A 298 -22.04 -8.45 60.85
N VAL A 299 -20.89 -9.11 60.69
CA VAL A 299 -20.60 -10.45 61.24
C VAL A 299 -20.55 -10.43 62.77
N VAL A 300 -19.88 -9.43 63.38
CA VAL A 300 -19.81 -9.30 64.85
C VAL A 300 -21.20 -9.00 65.47
N LYS A 301 -22.06 -8.25 64.77
CA LYS A 301 -23.46 -8.04 65.20
C LYS A 301 -24.36 -9.26 65.01
N GLY A 302 -24.05 -10.14 64.05
CA GLY A 302 -24.74 -11.41 63.84
C GLY A 302 -24.43 -12.41 64.96
N LEU A 303 -23.17 -12.53 65.34
CA LEU A 303 -22.71 -13.48 66.36
C LEU A 303 -23.22 -13.14 67.78
N GLN A 304 -23.37 -11.86 68.12
CA GLN A 304 -23.99 -11.45 69.40
C GLN A 304 -25.49 -11.72 69.48
N LYS A 305 -26.15 -12.02 68.36
CA LYS A 305 -27.60 -12.32 68.32
C LYS A 305 -27.89 -13.82 68.42
N GLU A 306 -26.94 -14.68 68.06
CA GLU A 306 -27.08 -16.15 68.24
C GLU A 306 -26.74 -16.60 69.67
N GLU A 307 -25.73 -16.01 70.33
CA GLU A 307 -25.43 -16.35 71.73
C GLU A 307 -26.53 -15.93 72.73
N GLY A 308 -27.43 -15.04 72.34
CA GLY A 308 -28.60 -14.64 73.15
C GLY A 308 -29.80 -15.58 73.06
N LEU A 309 -29.82 -16.53 72.12
CA LEU A 309 -30.95 -17.43 71.88
C LEU A 309 -30.72 -18.85 72.42
N GLU A 310 -29.49 -19.24 72.75
CA GLU A 310 -29.18 -20.50 73.43
C GLU A 310 -29.29 -20.45 74.96
N SER A 311 -29.65 -19.31 75.56
CA SER A 311 -29.85 -19.18 77.02
C SER A 311 -31.31 -19.23 77.49
N MET A 312 -32.29 -19.53 76.62
CA MET A 312 -33.71 -19.66 76.99
C MET A 312 -34.42 -20.89 76.38
N ALA A 313 -33.74 -22.03 76.36
CA ALA A 313 -34.36 -23.34 76.13
C ALA A 313 -34.09 -24.29 77.31
#